data_AF-A0A969WYU7-F1
#
_entry.id   AF-A0A969WYU7-F1
#
_cell.length_a   1.000
_cell.length_b   1.000
_cell.length_c   1.000
_cell.angle_alpha   90.00
_cell.angle_beta   90.00
_cell.angle_gamma   90.00
#
_symmetry.space_group_name_H-M   'P 1'
#
loop_
_entity.id
_entity.type
_entity.pdbx_description
1 polymer ?
#
loop_
_entity_poly.entity_id
_entity_poly.type
_entity_poly.pdbx_seq_one_letter_code
_entity_poly.pdbx_strand_id
1 'polypeptide(L)'
;MNFPAIIKILGFITVLIGGAMIPSVLVSVIYGEYHTALMFTLIILPVLVMGIIVSRQIKVRVSKLKLREGFCVVAFSWLLVSLIGCLPYLVTGTVDGFVNAFFEATSGFTTTGASIITDVEIIP
;
A
#
# COMPACT_ATOMS: atom_id res chain seq x y z
N MET A 1 22.25 6.19 13.20
CA MET A 1 21.36 5.47 12.26
C MET A 1 20.72 6.52 11.36
N ASN A 2 20.77 6.38 10.05
CA ASN A 2 20.28 7.39 9.11
C ASN A 2 18.76 7.29 8.93
N PHE A 3 18.01 7.69 9.95
CA PHE A 3 16.55 7.73 9.91
C PHE A 3 15.97 8.52 8.73
N PRO A 4 16.52 9.71 8.37
CA PRO A 4 16.03 10.43 7.20
C PRO A 4 16.13 9.63 5.90
N ALA A 5 17.22 8.89 5.69
CA ALA A 5 17.34 8.04 4.50
C ALA A 5 16.31 6.89 4.50
N ILE A 6 16.05 6.27 5.66
CA ILE A 6 15.03 5.22 5.81
C ILE A 6 13.64 5.79 5.47
N ILE A 7 13.26 6.91 6.09
CA ILE A 7 11.94 7.54 5.90
C ILE A 7 11.77 7.98 4.44
N LYS A 8 12.82 8.50 3.80
CA LYS A 8 12.80 8.87 2.38
C LYS A 8 12.48 7.67 1.48
N ILE A 9 13.07 6.50 1.75
CA ILE A 9 12.81 5.27 1.00
C ILE A 9 11.41 4.77 1.26
N LEU A 10 10.95 4.78 2.51
CA LEU A 10 9.57 4.40 2.84
C LEU A 10 8.56 5.30 2.11
N GLY A 11 8.80 6.62 2.05
CA GLY A 11 7.97 7.53 1.26
C GLY A 11 7.98 7.21 -0.23
N PHE A 12 9.12 6.79 -0.79
CA PHE A 12 9.18 6.35 -2.18
C PHE A 12 8.38 5.06 -2.42
N ILE A 13 8.46 4.10 -1.49
CA ILE A 13 7.66 2.87 -1.53
C ILE A 13 6.16 3.19 -1.44
N THR A 14 5.75 4.15 -0.60
CA THR A 14 4.37 4.65 -0.55
C THR A 14 3.88 5.16 -1.91
N VAL A 15 4.73 5.90 -2.65
CA VAL A 15 4.38 6.34 -4.02
C VAL A 15 4.20 5.15 -4.95
N LEU A 16 5.08 4.16 -4.89
CA LEU A 16 4.98 2.97 -5.73
C LEU A 16 3.69 2.19 -5.45
N ILE A 17 3.32 2.00 -4.18
CA ILE A 17 2.07 1.32 -3.81
C ILE A 17 0.86 2.11 -4.31
N GLY A 18 0.81 3.43 -4.05
CA GLY A 18 -0.28 4.27 -4.53
C GLY A 18 -0.42 4.24 -6.06
N GLY A 19 0.70 4.22 -6.77
CA GLY A 19 0.72 4.07 -8.23
C GLY A 19 0.24 2.70 -8.70
N ALA A 20 0.64 1.63 -8.00
CA ALA A 20 0.25 0.26 -8.31
C ALA A 20 -1.25 -0.02 -8.09
N MET A 21 -1.96 0.83 -7.34
CA MET A 21 -3.41 0.75 -7.13
C MET A 21 -4.22 1.47 -8.24
N ILE A 22 -3.58 2.29 -9.07
CA ILE A 22 -4.26 3.01 -10.17
C ILE A 22 -4.95 2.06 -11.18
N PRO A 23 -4.34 0.91 -11.57
CA PRO A 23 -5.02 -0.06 -12.42
C PRO A 23 -6.37 -0.53 -11.88
N SER A 24 -6.52 -0.67 -10.55
CA SER A 24 -7.80 -1.06 -9.93
C SER A 24 -8.89 -0.03 -10.19
N VAL A 25 -8.58 1.27 -10.11
CA VAL A 25 -9.54 2.34 -10.46
C VAL A 25 -9.94 2.25 -11.93
N LEU A 26 -8.98 2.02 -12.82
CA LEU A 26 -9.25 1.89 -14.25
C LEU A 26 -10.19 0.71 -14.53
N VAL A 27 -9.92 -0.44 -13.93
CA VAL A 27 -10.77 -1.63 -14.05
C VAL A 27 -12.18 -1.33 -13.52
N SER A 28 -12.31 -0.78 -12.32
CA SER A 28 -13.64 -0.44 -11.76
C SER A 28 -14.42 0.52 -12.67
N VAL A 29 -13.77 1.50 -13.31
CA VAL A 29 -14.44 2.40 -14.27
C VAL A 29 -14.89 1.66 -15.54
N ILE A 30 -14.06 0.75 -16.07
CA ILE A 30 -14.39 -0.04 -17.27
C ILE A 30 -15.60 -0.94 -17.02
N TYR A 31 -15.68 -1.55 -15.84
CA TYR A 31 -16.80 -2.44 -15.46
C TYR A 31 -18.03 -1.68 -14.93
N GLY A 32 -18.00 -0.34 -14.85
CA GLY A 32 -19.12 0.48 -14.40
C GLY A 32 -19.29 0.56 -12.88
N GLU A 33 -18.30 0.10 -12.12
CA GLU A 33 -18.26 0.10 -10.66
C GLU A 33 -17.77 1.43 -10.10
N TYR A 34 -18.53 2.50 -10.37
CA TYR A 34 -18.13 3.86 -10.00
C TYR A 34 -17.97 4.07 -8.49
N HIS A 35 -18.68 3.29 -7.67
CA HIS A 35 -18.52 3.34 -6.22
C HIS A 35 -17.15 2.82 -5.79
N THR A 36 -16.75 1.63 -6.27
CA THR A 36 -15.42 1.04 -6.02
C THR A 36 -14.32 1.97 -6.55
N ALA A 37 -14.48 2.50 -7.77
CA ALA A 37 -13.53 3.45 -8.36
C ALA A 37 -13.32 4.70 -7.48
N LEU A 38 -14.41 5.25 -6.93
CA LEU A 38 -14.36 6.39 -6.01
C LEU A 38 -13.61 6.04 -4.72
N MET A 39 -13.90 4.89 -4.11
CA MET A 39 -13.25 4.44 -2.88
C MET A 39 -11.74 4.25 -3.05
N PHE A 40 -11.32 3.58 -4.13
CA PHE A 40 -9.90 3.47 -4.46
C PHE A 40 -9.25 4.83 -4.69
N THR A 41 -9.92 5.74 -5.39
CA THR A 41 -9.40 7.10 -5.65
C THR A 41 -9.20 7.89 -4.36
N LEU A 42 -10.15 7.80 -3.41
CA LEU A 42 -10.04 8.45 -2.10
C LEU A 42 -8.88 7.90 -1.25
N ILE A 43 -8.44 6.67 -1.48
CA ILE A 43 -7.25 6.08 -0.82
C ILE A 43 -5.97 6.49 -1.56
N ILE A 44 -5.96 6.35 -2.88
CA ILE A 44 -4.77 6.57 -3.71
C ILE A 44 -4.27 8.02 -3.59
N LEU A 45 -5.19 8.99 -3.61
CA LEU A 45 -4.83 10.40 -3.59
C LEU A 45 -4.02 10.80 -2.33
N PRO A 46 -4.48 10.56 -1.09
CA PRO A 46 -3.69 10.86 0.10
C PRO A 46 -2.42 10.01 0.19
N VAL A 47 -2.45 8.73 -0.23
CA VAL A 47 -1.25 7.86 -0.24
C VAL A 47 -0.17 8.44 -1.16
N LEU A 48 -0.52 8.80 -2.39
CA LEU A 48 0.40 9.41 -3.34
C LEU A 48 0.92 10.77 -2.84
N VAL A 49 0.02 11.64 -2.35
CA VAL A 49 0.40 12.96 -1.85
C VAL A 49 1.39 12.82 -0.69
N MET A 50 1.08 11.98 0.31
CA MET A 50 1.97 11.74 1.45
C MET A 50 3.30 11.13 1.01
N GLY A 51 3.27 10.10 0.15
CA GLY A 51 4.49 9.47 -0.37
C GLY A 51 5.39 10.45 -1.13
N ILE A 52 4.81 11.30 -1.99
CA ILE A 52 5.54 12.31 -2.75
C ILE A 52 6.14 13.36 -1.82
N ILE A 53 5.37 13.86 -0.85
CA ILE A 53 5.84 14.84 0.14
C ILE A 53 7.03 14.27 0.91
N VAL A 54 6.88 13.07 1.49
CA VAL A 54 7.92 12.43 2.29
C VAL A 54 9.17 12.14 1.46
N SER A 55 9.01 11.57 0.26
CA SER A 55 10.14 11.21 -0.60
C SER A 55 10.90 12.41 -1.16
N ARG A 56 10.21 13.53 -1.44
CA ARG A 56 10.82 14.74 -2.03
C ARG A 56 11.35 15.75 -1.01
N GLN A 57 10.66 15.94 0.11
CA GLN A 57 11.08 16.95 1.10
C GLN A 57 12.31 16.51 1.90
N ILE A 58 12.54 15.21 2.04
CA ILE A 58 13.73 14.69 2.73
C ILE A 58 14.94 14.76 1.78
N LYS A 59 15.72 15.83 1.93
CA LYS A 59 16.93 16.09 1.14
C LYS A 59 18.15 15.36 1.72
N VAL A 60 18.14 14.03 1.69
CA VAL A 60 19.28 13.18 2.07
C VAL A 60 19.76 12.34 0.88
N ARG A 61 21.09 12.22 0.74
CA ARG A 61 21.72 11.31 -0.24
C ARG A 61 21.68 9.89 0.30
N VAL A 62 21.11 8.98 -0.48
CA VAL A 62 20.95 7.55 -0.14
C VAL A 62 22.20 6.73 -0.52
N SER A 63 23.34 7.38 -0.77
CA SER A 63 24.49 6.75 -1.44
C SER A 63 25.26 5.73 -0.61
N LYS A 64 25.03 5.64 0.71
CA LYS A 64 25.70 4.66 1.60
C LYS A 64 24.79 4.25 2.77
N LEU A 65 23.75 3.47 2.49
CA LEU A 65 23.00 2.80 3.55
C LEU A 65 23.89 1.77 4.25
N LYS A 66 23.92 1.82 5.58
CA LYS A 66 24.54 0.77 6.39
C LYS A 66 23.61 -0.45 6.43
N LEU A 67 24.17 -1.64 6.67
CA LEU A 67 23.40 -2.89 6.75
C LEU A 67 22.19 -2.80 7.72
N ARG A 68 22.37 -2.17 8.88
CA ARG A 68 21.30 -1.95 9.88
C ARG A 68 20.15 -1.11 9.32
N GLU A 69 20.45 -0.12 8.49
CA GLU A 69 19.44 0.76 7.86
C GLU A 69 18.68 -0.02 6.78
N GLY A 70 19.37 -0.88 6.03
CA GLY A 70 18.74 -1.80 5.07
C GLY A 70 17.73 -2.75 5.73
N PHE A 71 18.10 -3.38 6.85
CA PHE A 71 17.18 -4.22 7.62
C PHE A 71 15.93 -3.45 8.08
N CYS A 72 16.09 -2.23 8.60
CA CYS A 72 14.97 -1.38 8.98
C CYS A 72 14.08 -1.05 7.78
N VAL A 73 14.66 -0.66 6.64
CA VAL A 73 13.90 -0.37 5.42
C VAL A 73 13.05 -1.57 5.06
N VAL A 74 13.64 -2.77 4.92
CA VAL A 74 12.89 -3.96 4.52
C VAL A 74 11.74 -4.28 5.48
N ALA A 75 12.02 -4.33 6.79
CA ALA A 75 11.00 -4.64 7.79
C ALA A 75 9.83 -3.64 7.77
N PHE A 76 10.13 -2.34 7.76
CA PHE A 76 9.10 -1.31 7.72
C PHE A 76 8.40 -1.24 6.36
N SER A 77 9.06 -1.62 5.27
CA SER A 77 8.43 -1.68 3.94
C SER A 77 7.30 -2.70 3.93
N TRP A 78 7.54 -3.92 4.41
CA TRP A 78 6.51 -4.97 4.45
C TRP A 78 5.32 -4.58 5.32
N LEU A 79 5.58 -3.98 6.48
CA LEU A 79 4.53 -3.47 7.35
C LEU A 79 3.72 -2.36 6.65
N LEU A 80 4.41 -1.39 6.05
CA LEU A 80 3.80 -0.24 5.40
C LEU A 80 2.96 -0.63 4.18
N VAL A 81 3.49 -1.52 3.33
CA VAL A 81 2.80 -2.06 2.17
C VAL A 81 1.52 -2.78 2.59
N SER A 82 1.58 -3.61 3.64
CA SER A 82 0.41 -4.35 4.14
C SER A 82 -0.64 -3.43 4.78
N LEU A 83 -0.20 -2.39 5.51
CA LEU A 83 -1.10 -1.38 6.09
C LEU A 83 -1.82 -0.53 5.04
N ILE A 84 -1.12 -0.12 3.97
CA ILE A 84 -1.75 0.65 2.89
C ILE A 84 -2.63 -0.27 2.05
N GLY A 85 -2.14 -1.47 1.75
CA GLY A 85 -2.83 -2.47 0.95
C GLY A 85 -4.11 -3.01 1.57
N CYS A 86 -4.28 -2.92 2.88
CA CYS A 86 -5.52 -3.33 3.53
C CYS A 86 -6.63 -2.26 3.46
N LEU A 87 -6.30 -1.01 3.12
CA LEU A 87 -7.27 0.09 3.10
C LEU A 87 -8.42 -0.13 2.12
N PRO A 88 -8.22 -0.63 0.88
CA PRO A 88 -9.33 -0.92 -0.02
C PRO A 88 -10.33 -1.87 0.60
N TYR A 89 -9.89 -2.98 1.21
CA TYR A 89 -10.78 -3.95 1.82
C TYR A 89 -11.67 -3.34 2.92
N LEU A 90 -11.08 -2.46 3.73
CA LEU A 90 -11.77 -1.79 4.84
C LEU A 90 -12.77 -0.74 4.36
N VAL A 91 -12.40 0.03 3.34
CA VAL A 91 -13.22 1.14 2.83
C VAL A 91 -14.36 0.61 1.95
N THR A 92 -14.13 -0.44 1.17
CA THR A 92 -15.19 -1.10 0.37
C THR A 92 -16.08 -2.00 1.21
N GLY A 93 -15.66 -2.38 2.43
CA GLY A 93 -16.41 -3.28 3.30
C GLY A 93 -16.42 -4.73 2.80
N THR A 94 -15.47 -5.10 1.94
CA THR A 94 -15.34 -6.45 1.38
C THR A 94 -14.83 -7.46 2.41
N VAL A 95 -14.13 -6.98 3.43
CA VAL A 95 -13.62 -7.80 4.52
C VAL A 95 -13.98 -7.16 5.86
N ASP A 96 -14.58 -7.94 6.74
CA ASP A 96 -14.95 -7.49 8.08
C ASP A 96 -13.74 -7.42 9.01
N GLY A 97 -13.43 -6.21 9.48
CA GLY A 97 -12.46 -5.96 10.54
C GLY A 97 -11.01 -5.81 10.05
N PHE A 98 -10.24 -5.02 10.82
CA PHE A 98 -8.86 -4.66 10.50
C PHE A 98 -7.93 -5.87 10.38
N VAL A 99 -8.00 -6.82 11.31
CA VAL A 99 -7.07 -7.96 11.36
C VAL A 99 -7.20 -8.82 10.11
N ASN A 100 -8.44 -9.03 9.67
CA ASN A 100 -8.78 -9.80 8.49
C ASN A 100 -8.30 -9.11 7.21
N ALA A 101 -8.58 -7.81 7.05
CA ALA A 101 -8.10 -7.03 5.91
C ALA A 101 -6.56 -6.96 5.86
N PHE A 102 -5.92 -6.81 7.02
CA PHE A 102 -4.47 -6.78 7.13
C PHE A 102 -3.86 -8.15 6.79
N PHE A 103 -4.49 -9.25 7.22
CA PHE A 103 -4.09 -10.60 6.86
C PHE A 103 -4.17 -10.83 5.35
N GLU A 104 -5.30 -10.48 4.72
CA GLU A 104 -5.50 -10.67 3.29
C GLU A 104 -4.46 -9.89 2.47
N ALA A 105 -4.25 -8.60 2.81
CA ALA A 105 -3.23 -7.78 2.19
C ALA A 105 -1.82 -8.36 2.38
N THR A 106 -1.47 -8.75 3.61
CA THR A 106 -0.15 -9.32 3.92
C THR A 106 0.08 -10.60 3.12
N SER A 107 -0.90 -11.48 3.06
CA SER A 107 -0.84 -12.73 2.31
C SER A 107 -0.61 -12.50 0.82
N GLY A 108 -1.33 -11.54 0.22
CA GLY A 108 -1.15 -11.15 -1.17
C GLY A 108 0.25 -10.60 -1.48
N PHE A 109 0.71 -9.61 -0.71
CA PHE A 109 2.02 -8.99 -0.94
C PHE A 109 3.20 -9.92 -0.71
N THR A 110 3.07 -10.85 0.24
CA THR A 110 4.10 -11.85 0.53
C THR A 110 4.03 -13.05 -0.39
N THR A 111 3.09 -13.09 -1.34
CA THR A 111 2.85 -14.22 -2.24
C THR A 111 2.52 -15.52 -1.50
N THR A 112 1.98 -15.42 -0.29
CA THR A 112 1.58 -16.59 0.52
C THR A 112 0.37 -17.29 -0.09
N GLY A 113 -0.60 -16.52 -0.59
CA GLY A 113 -1.79 -17.07 -1.26
C GLY A 113 -2.82 -17.70 -0.32
N ALA A 114 -2.72 -17.46 0.99
CA ALA A 114 -3.78 -17.79 1.94
C ALA A 114 -4.87 -16.71 1.88
N SER A 115 -6.14 -17.10 1.86
CA SER A 115 -7.26 -16.15 1.82
C SER A 115 -8.29 -16.45 2.89
N ILE A 116 -8.85 -15.39 3.47
CA ILE A 116 -10.03 -15.45 4.33
C ILE A 116 -11.33 -15.26 3.54
N ILE A 117 -11.23 -14.77 2.31
CA ILE A 117 -12.37 -14.60 1.40
C ILE A 117 -12.72 -15.97 0.85
N THR A 118 -13.92 -16.47 1.18
CA THR A 118 -14.36 -17.80 0.75
C THR A 118 -14.89 -17.82 -0.69
N ASP A 119 -15.48 -16.72 -1.13
CA ASP A 119 -16.02 -16.56 -2.48
C ASP A 119 -15.55 -15.22 -3.03
N VAL A 120 -14.59 -15.27 -3.97
CA VAL A 120 -14.00 -14.08 -4.58
C VAL A 120 -14.88 -13.57 -5.73
N GLU A 121 -15.76 -14.40 -6.30
CA GLU A 121 -16.55 -14.02 -7.48
C GLU A 121 -17.71 -13.07 -7.16
N ILE A 122 -18.08 -12.96 -5.88
CA ILE A 122 -19.13 -12.04 -5.42
C ILE A 122 -18.59 -10.64 -5.07
N ILE A 123 -17.28 -10.43 -5.14
CA ILE A 123 -16.60 -9.19 -4.75
C ILE A 123 -16.39 -8.30 -6.01
N PRO A 124 -16.50 -6.95 -5.88
CA PRO A 124 -16.17 -6.00 -6.94
C PRO A 124 -14.67 -6.01 -7.33
#